data_AF-C5KJR0-F1
#
_entry.id   AF-C5KJR0-F1
#
_cell.length_a   1.000
_cell.length_b   1.000
_cell.length_c   1.000
_cell.angle_alpha   90.00
_cell.angle_beta   90.00
_cell.angle_gamma   90.00
#
_symmetry.space_group_name_H-M   'P 1'
#
loop_
_entity.id
_entity.type
_entity.pdbx_description
1 polymer ?
#
loop_
_entity_poly.entity_id
_entity_poly.type
_entity_poly.pdbx_seq_one_letter_code
_entity_poly.pdbx_strand_id
1 'polypeptide(L)'
;MSDAATGQVSHWRDTPISYKNPVPSYVDRVIATENEDQAKIFKCITRQTRRPELGDKFSSRHGQKGVVGLIVNQEDMPFGEKGWCPDLIMNPHGFPSRMTVGKLLECVSGKAGVLDGERSYGTAFGGTTKEHMTQSLIRHGFHPSAKEYITSGVTGEALECYIFVGPIYYQKLKHMVMDKIHARSTGPVNQLTRQPTEGRAKDGGLRLGEMERDCLVAYGASNLLLERLMLSSDVFTASVCRRCGLLSYQNGTCK
;
A
#
# COMPACT_ATOMS: atom_id res chain seq x y z
N MET A 1 35.38 -3.96 63.82
CA MET A 1 35.06 -2.98 62.75
C MET A 1 35.52 -3.59 61.44
N SER A 2 34.61 -4.21 60.71
CA SER A 2 34.87 -4.83 59.41
C SER A 2 33.72 -4.42 58.50
N ASP A 3 33.99 -3.42 57.66
CA ASP A 3 33.04 -2.87 56.70
C ASP A 3 32.77 -3.89 55.59
N ALA A 4 31.57 -4.48 55.62
CA ALA A 4 31.04 -5.28 54.53
C ALA A 4 30.48 -4.34 53.45
N ALA A 5 31.32 -3.96 52.49
CA ALA A 5 30.87 -3.31 51.27
C ALA A 5 30.07 -4.31 50.42
N THR A 6 28.74 -4.24 50.50
CA THR A 6 27.81 -4.93 49.60
C THR A 6 27.95 -4.34 48.19
N GLY A 7 28.83 -4.92 47.38
CA GLY A 7 28.93 -4.61 45.95
C GLY A 7 27.66 -5.02 45.22
N GLN A 8 26.89 -4.05 44.72
CA GLN A 8 25.80 -4.32 43.79
C GLN A 8 26.39 -4.85 42.48
N VAL A 9 26.12 -6.12 42.18
CA VAL A 9 26.47 -6.73 40.89
C VAL A 9 25.58 -6.10 39.81
N SER A 10 26.16 -5.30 38.92
CA SER A 10 25.44 -4.72 37.80
C SER A 10 25.09 -5.81 36.79
N HIS A 11 23.80 -6.13 36.71
CA HIS A 11 23.29 -7.10 35.75
C HIS A 11 23.08 -6.39 34.40
N TRP A 12 23.92 -6.70 33.43
CA TRP A 12 23.76 -6.22 32.06
C TRP A 12 22.65 -7.00 31.36
N ARG A 13 21.91 -6.31 30.49
CA ARG A 13 20.87 -6.90 29.64
C ARG A 13 21.11 -6.47 28.20
N ASP A 14 21.25 -7.44 27.32
CA ASP A 14 21.39 -7.18 25.89
C ASP A 14 20.09 -6.62 25.31
N THR A 15 20.20 -5.52 24.58
CA THR A 15 19.09 -4.90 23.84
C THR A 15 19.46 -4.72 22.37
N PRO A 16 19.56 -5.82 21.59
CA PRO A 16 19.90 -5.73 20.18
C PRO A 16 18.76 -5.10 19.37
N ILE A 17 19.13 -4.33 18.34
CA ILE A 17 18.19 -3.81 17.34
C ILE A 17 18.13 -4.81 16.19
N SER A 18 17.00 -5.46 16.00
CA SER A 18 16.76 -6.39 14.89
C SER A 18 15.95 -5.76 13.77
N TYR A 19 16.22 -6.19 12.54
CA TYR A 19 15.41 -5.83 11.38
C TYR A 19 14.08 -6.58 11.44
N LYS A 20 12.95 -5.85 11.40
CA LYS A 20 11.61 -6.40 11.62
C LYS A 20 10.77 -6.60 10.36
N ASN A 21 11.18 -6.06 9.21
CA ASN A 21 10.35 -6.18 8.02
C ASN A 21 10.43 -7.60 7.45
N PRO A 22 9.34 -8.11 6.85
CA PRO A 22 9.30 -9.48 6.34
C PRO A 22 10.20 -9.71 5.12
N VAL A 23 10.56 -8.66 4.38
CA VAL A 23 11.36 -8.78 3.15
C VAL A 23 12.82 -8.48 3.45
N PRO A 24 13.78 -9.29 2.95
CA PRO A 24 15.20 -8.99 3.12
C PRO A 24 15.55 -7.61 2.56
N SER A 25 16.45 -6.93 3.24
CA SER A 25 17.03 -5.67 2.79
C SER A 25 18.56 -5.74 2.85
N TYR A 26 19.20 -4.89 2.07
CA TYR A 26 20.65 -4.84 1.98
C TYR A 26 21.15 -3.60 2.71
N VAL A 27 22.24 -3.72 3.48
CA VAL A 27 22.89 -2.56 4.07
C VAL A 27 23.49 -1.72 2.94
N ASP A 28 23.14 -0.43 2.91
CA ASP A 28 23.65 0.53 1.93
C ASP A 28 24.80 1.34 2.54
N ARG A 29 24.61 1.82 3.78
CA ARG A 29 25.61 2.62 4.48
C ARG A 29 25.52 2.41 5.98
N VAL A 30 26.67 2.32 6.64
CA VAL A 30 26.79 2.39 8.10
C VAL A 30 27.54 3.66 8.45
N ILE A 31 26.93 4.50 9.27
CA ILE A 31 27.51 5.75 9.74
C ILE A 31 27.77 5.60 11.23
N ALA A 32 29.01 5.79 11.66
CA ALA A 32 29.39 5.84 13.05
C ALA A 32 29.72 7.30 13.40
N THR A 33 29.04 7.86 14.39
CA THR A 33 29.24 9.23 14.87
C THR A 33 29.21 9.27 16.39
N GLU A 34 29.71 10.33 16.99
CA GLU A 34 29.62 10.58 18.43
C GLU A 34 28.73 11.80 18.67
N ASN A 35 27.88 11.73 19.69
CA ASN A 35 27.09 12.86 20.15
C ASN A 35 27.97 13.84 20.95
N GLU A 36 27.42 15.01 21.27
CA GLU A 36 28.04 16.01 22.16
C GLU A 36 28.43 15.41 23.53
N ASP A 37 27.63 14.45 24.03
CA ASP A 37 27.89 13.71 25.27
C ASP A 37 28.92 12.56 25.13
N GLN A 38 29.68 12.49 24.03
CA GLN A 38 30.63 11.41 23.70
C GLN A 38 30.01 10.01 23.59
N ALA A 39 28.68 9.91 23.47
CA ALA A 39 27.99 8.65 23.22
C ALA A 39 28.13 8.24 21.75
N LYS A 40 28.60 7.01 21.50
CA LYS A 40 28.73 6.44 20.15
C LYS A 40 27.36 6.07 19.57
N ILE A 41 27.06 6.58 18.39
CA ILE A 41 25.85 6.30 17.62
C ILE A 41 26.22 5.59 16.33
N PHE A 42 25.49 4.51 16.04
CA PHE A 42 25.57 3.79 14.78
C PHE A 42 24.25 3.93 14.04
N LYS A 43 24.29 4.51 12.83
CA LYS A 43 23.15 4.62 11.92
C LYS A 43 23.34 3.70 10.73
N CYS A 44 22.57 2.64 10.67
CA CYS A 44 22.55 1.70 9.55
C CYS A 44 21.41 2.07 8.58
N ILE A 45 21.76 2.44 7.35
CA ILE A 45 20.82 2.70 6.27
C ILE A 45 20.71 1.44 5.41
N THR A 46 19.49 0.94 5.24
CA THR A 46 19.19 -0.25 4.43
C THR A 46 18.45 0.13 3.16
N ARG A 47 18.74 -0.52 2.04
CA ARG A 47 18.03 -0.38 0.76
C ARG A 47 17.28 -1.63 0.38
N GLN A 48 16.21 -1.45 -0.39
CA GLN A 48 15.42 -2.53 -0.95
C GLN A 48 14.95 -2.14 -2.36
N THR A 49 15.18 -3.02 -3.33
CA THR A 49 14.61 -2.87 -4.69
C THR A 49 13.21 -3.48 -4.70
N ARG A 50 12.21 -2.69 -5.08
CA ARG A 50 10.80 -3.11 -5.08
C ARG A 50 10.21 -3.04 -6.48
N ARG A 51 10.00 -4.21 -7.08
CA ARG A 51 9.30 -4.33 -8.37
C ARG A 51 7.83 -3.99 -8.18
N PRO A 52 7.14 -3.42 -9.20
CA PRO A 52 5.68 -3.27 -9.16
C PRO A 52 5.01 -4.63 -9.01
N GLU A 53 4.13 -4.72 -8.02
CA GLU A 53 3.35 -5.93 -7.72
C GLU A 53 1.85 -5.61 -7.71
N LEU A 54 1.02 -6.66 -7.72
CA LEU A 54 -0.43 -6.54 -7.57
C LEU A 54 -0.75 -5.81 -6.27
N GLY A 55 -1.61 -4.80 -6.31
CA GLY A 55 -1.91 -3.98 -5.14
C GLY A 55 -1.05 -2.71 -4.98
N ASP A 56 0.01 -2.53 -5.78
CA ASP A 56 0.78 -1.28 -5.78
C ASP A 56 -0.05 -0.12 -6.37
N LYS A 57 0.12 1.08 -5.80
CA LYS A 57 -0.66 2.25 -6.19
C LYS A 57 0.09 3.14 -7.18
N PHE A 58 -0.60 3.52 -8.25
CA PHE A 58 -0.13 4.45 -9.26
C PHE A 58 -1.12 5.62 -9.42
N SER A 59 -0.65 6.74 -9.96
CA SER A 59 -1.51 7.88 -10.27
C SER A 59 -1.06 8.56 -11.55
N SER A 60 -2.00 9.03 -12.36
CA SER A 60 -1.68 10.07 -13.35
C SER A 60 -1.57 11.44 -12.67
N ARG A 61 -1.06 12.43 -13.40
CA ARG A 61 -1.02 13.85 -12.96
C ARG A 61 -2.40 14.49 -12.75
N HIS A 62 -3.45 13.85 -13.29
CA HIS A 62 -4.85 14.33 -13.24
C HIS A 62 -5.65 13.74 -12.07
N GLY A 63 -4.98 13.34 -10.98
CA GLY A 63 -5.66 12.79 -9.80
C GLY A 63 -6.29 11.39 -9.99
N GLN A 64 -6.00 10.72 -11.11
CA GLN A 64 -6.49 9.38 -11.38
C GLN A 64 -5.62 8.34 -10.69
N LYS A 65 -5.91 8.11 -9.41
CA LYS A 65 -5.25 7.08 -8.59
C LYS A 65 -5.87 5.71 -8.89
N GLY A 66 -5.03 4.72 -9.12
CA GLY A 66 -5.41 3.33 -9.38
C GLY A 66 -4.47 2.37 -8.66
N VAL A 67 -4.89 1.11 -8.60
CA VAL A 67 -4.10 0.01 -8.04
C VAL A 67 -3.87 -0.99 -9.17
N VAL A 68 -2.71 -1.63 -9.22
CA VAL A 68 -2.46 -2.71 -10.19
C VAL A 68 -3.36 -3.89 -9.86
N GLY A 69 -4.30 -4.19 -10.75
CA GLY A 69 -5.26 -5.30 -10.59
C GLY A 69 -4.79 -6.61 -11.21
N LEU A 70 -4.05 -6.53 -12.33
CA LEU A 70 -3.51 -7.67 -13.05
C LEU A 70 -2.20 -7.27 -13.72
N ILE A 71 -1.22 -8.17 -13.71
CA ILE A 71 0.01 -8.08 -14.50
C ILE A 71 -0.05 -9.21 -15.50
N VAL A 72 0.04 -8.87 -16.77
CA VAL A 72 -0.09 -9.79 -17.90
C VAL A 72 1.22 -9.78 -18.67
N ASN A 73 1.59 -10.92 -19.27
CA ASN A 73 2.73 -10.97 -20.16
C ASN A 73 2.45 -10.20 -21.47
N GLN A 74 3.51 -9.90 -22.22
CA GLN A 74 3.39 -9.11 -23.43
C GLN A 74 2.60 -9.85 -24.54
N GLU A 75 2.67 -11.18 -24.61
CA GLU A 75 1.97 -11.97 -25.62
C GLU A 75 0.44 -11.84 -25.57
N ASP A 76 -0.14 -11.71 -24.39
CA ASP A 76 -1.59 -11.58 -24.22
C ASP A 76 -2.07 -10.12 -24.34
N MET A 77 -1.13 -9.17 -24.36
CA MET A 77 -1.47 -7.75 -24.45
C MET A 77 -1.95 -7.39 -25.86
N PRO A 78 -2.95 -6.50 -25.96
CA PRO A 78 -3.42 -6.06 -27.25
C PRO A 78 -2.35 -5.18 -27.91
N PHE A 79 -2.14 -5.34 -29.22
CA PHE A 79 -1.04 -4.67 -29.95
C PHE A 79 -1.56 -3.89 -31.15
N GLY A 80 -0.88 -2.79 -31.47
CA GLY A 80 -1.18 -1.98 -32.65
C GLY A 80 -0.56 -2.56 -33.93
N GLU A 81 -0.98 -2.06 -35.09
CA GLU A 81 -0.47 -2.51 -36.41
C GLU A 81 1.05 -2.36 -36.56
N LYS A 82 1.63 -1.36 -35.90
CA LYS A 82 3.09 -1.12 -35.87
C LYS A 82 3.84 -2.00 -34.86
N GLY A 83 3.16 -2.94 -34.20
CA GLY A 83 3.73 -3.87 -33.21
C GLY A 83 3.94 -3.28 -31.82
N TRP A 84 3.51 -2.04 -31.56
CA TRP A 84 3.60 -1.46 -30.21
C TRP A 84 2.56 -2.10 -29.28
N CYS A 85 2.93 -2.28 -28.01
CA CYS A 85 2.07 -2.84 -26.96
C CYS A 85 1.92 -1.81 -25.82
N PRO A 86 0.74 -1.66 -25.18
CA PRO A 86 0.55 -0.71 -24.10
C PRO A 86 1.23 -1.18 -22.81
N ASP A 87 1.86 -0.26 -22.07
CA ASP A 87 2.39 -0.56 -20.73
C ASP A 87 1.30 -0.63 -19.65
N LEU A 88 0.22 0.15 -19.82
CA LEU A 88 -0.87 0.28 -18.85
C LEU A 88 -2.21 0.46 -19.57
N ILE A 89 -3.17 -0.40 -19.23
CA ILE A 89 -4.55 -0.31 -19.69
C ILE A 89 -5.41 0.31 -18.58
N MET A 90 -6.10 1.40 -18.90
CA MET A 90 -7.01 2.05 -17.97
C MET A 90 -8.46 1.80 -18.38
N ASN A 91 -9.30 1.50 -17.39
CA ASN A 91 -10.74 1.35 -17.61
C ASN A 91 -11.39 2.67 -18.14
N PRO A 92 -12.10 2.64 -19.27
CA PRO A 92 -12.75 3.81 -19.86
C PRO A 92 -13.83 4.43 -18.97
N HIS A 93 -14.48 3.65 -18.08
CA HIS A 93 -15.50 4.15 -17.16
C HIS A 93 -14.98 5.20 -16.17
N GLY A 94 -13.65 5.27 -15.98
CA GLY A 94 -13.02 6.26 -15.11
C GLY A 94 -12.95 7.69 -15.66
N PHE A 95 -13.30 7.92 -16.92
CA PHE A 95 -13.20 9.24 -17.57
C PHE A 95 -14.48 10.08 -17.52
N PRO A 96 -15.67 9.56 -17.91
CA PRO A 96 -16.87 10.40 -18.02
C PRO A 96 -17.31 11.00 -16.68
N SER A 97 -17.25 10.21 -15.60
CA SER A 97 -17.69 10.61 -14.26
C SER A 97 -16.79 11.65 -13.58
N ARG A 98 -15.51 11.73 -13.98
CA ARG A 98 -14.51 12.58 -13.33
C ARG A 98 -14.22 13.87 -14.09
N MET A 99 -14.71 14.00 -15.32
CA MET A 99 -14.53 15.18 -16.17
C MET A 99 -13.05 15.59 -16.35
N THR A 100 -12.11 14.63 -16.30
CA THR A 100 -10.67 14.89 -16.44
C THR A 100 -10.26 14.99 -17.91
N VAL A 101 -10.75 16.02 -18.62
CA VAL A 101 -10.45 16.26 -20.04
C VAL A 101 -8.97 16.48 -20.28
N GLY A 102 -8.27 17.09 -19.31
CA GLY A 102 -6.81 17.31 -19.38
C GLY A 102 -6.00 16.02 -19.59
N LYS A 103 -6.47 14.87 -19.10
CA LYS A 103 -5.82 13.58 -19.32
C LYS A 103 -5.91 13.11 -20.77
N LEU A 104 -7.06 13.36 -21.41
CA LEU A 104 -7.25 13.05 -22.82
C LEU A 104 -6.41 13.98 -23.70
N LEU A 105 -6.34 15.27 -23.35
CA LEU A 105 -5.49 16.23 -24.05
C LEU A 105 -4.00 15.89 -23.90
N GLU A 106 -3.54 15.50 -22.70
CA GLU A 106 -2.16 15.04 -22.48
C GLU A 106 -1.82 13.82 -23.34
N CYS A 107 -2.76 12.89 -23.51
CA CYS A 107 -2.56 11.69 -24.32
C CYS A 107 -2.38 12.03 -25.80
N VAL A 108 -3.24 12.92 -26.34
CA VAL A 108 -3.14 13.41 -27.72
C VAL A 108 -1.86 14.21 -27.93
N SER A 109 -1.54 15.12 -27.00
CA SER A 109 -0.34 15.96 -27.08
C SER A 109 0.93 15.13 -26.97
N GLY A 110 0.98 14.19 -26.04
CA GLY A 110 2.11 13.29 -25.84
C GLY A 110 2.36 12.45 -27.10
N LYS A 111 1.31 11.97 -27.75
CA LYS A 111 1.45 11.22 -29.00
C LYS A 111 1.98 12.08 -30.14
N ALA A 112 1.42 13.27 -30.35
CA ALA A 112 1.90 14.22 -31.35
C ALA A 112 3.37 14.60 -31.10
N GLY A 113 3.73 14.91 -29.84
CA GLY A 113 5.09 15.27 -29.46
C GLY A 113 6.12 14.15 -29.65
N VAL A 114 5.74 12.88 -29.40
CA VAL A 114 6.62 11.74 -29.68
C VAL A 114 6.87 11.57 -31.19
N LEU A 115 5.89 11.88 -32.03
CA LEU A 115 6.01 11.78 -33.49
C LEU A 115 6.83 12.93 -34.09
N ASP A 116 6.57 14.16 -33.64
CA ASP A 116 7.31 15.35 -34.07
C ASP A 116 8.74 15.40 -33.51
N GLY A 117 9.03 14.61 -32.46
CA GLY A 117 10.30 14.68 -31.73
C GLY A 117 10.42 15.91 -30.81
N GLU A 118 9.31 16.59 -30.53
CA GLU A 118 9.25 17.81 -29.74
C GLU A 118 8.48 17.63 -28.43
N ARG A 119 8.90 18.36 -27.38
CA ARG A 119 8.11 18.45 -26.15
C ARG A 119 6.99 19.47 -26.33
N SER A 120 5.75 18.99 -26.38
CA SER A 120 4.58 19.86 -26.45
C SER A 120 4.48 20.80 -25.24
N TYR A 121 4.08 22.05 -25.48
CA TYR A 121 3.92 23.06 -24.44
C TYR A 121 2.54 22.90 -23.78
N GLY A 122 2.51 22.67 -22.47
CA GLY A 122 1.30 22.33 -21.70
C GLY A 122 1.08 23.18 -20.44
N THR A 123 1.66 24.37 -20.36
CA THR A 123 1.47 25.30 -19.22
C THR A 123 0.05 25.86 -19.20
N ALA A 124 -0.51 26.12 -18.02
CA ALA A 124 -1.84 26.71 -17.90
C ALA A 124 -1.96 28.05 -18.66
N PHE A 125 -3.11 28.26 -19.31
CA PHE A 125 -3.45 29.47 -20.10
C PHE A 125 -2.53 29.76 -21.30
N GLY A 126 -1.52 28.94 -21.54
CA GLY A 126 -0.78 28.84 -22.78
C GLY A 126 -0.85 27.41 -23.32
N GLY A 127 -0.08 27.12 -24.34
CA GLY A 127 0.06 25.74 -24.82
C GLY A 127 -0.24 25.56 -26.30
N THR A 128 0.11 24.38 -26.77
CA THR A 128 -0.19 23.94 -28.12
C THR A 128 -1.70 23.76 -28.27
N THR A 129 -2.29 24.38 -29.30
CA THR A 129 -3.73 24.26 -29.56
C THR A 129 -4.11 22.84 -30.00
N LYS A 130 -5.37 22.47 -29.79
CA LYS A 130 -5.89 21.15 -30.19
C LYS A 130 -5.73 20.93 -31.70
N GLU A 131 -5.94 21.98 -32.47
CA GLU A 131 -5.85 21.97 -33.93
C GLU A 131 -4.44 21.62 -34.39
N HIS A 132 -3.42 22.24 -33.77
CA HIS A 132 -2.01 21.94 -34.08
C HIS A 132 -1.67 20.47 -33.78
N MET A 133 -2.08 19.96 -32.62
CA MET A 133 -1.86 18.55 -32.23
C MET A 133 -2.55 17.59 -33.21
N THR A 134 -3.79 17.92 -33.61
CA THR A 134 -4.57 17.11 -34.54
C THR A 134 -3.94 17.10 -35.94
N GLN A 135 -3.45 18.24 -36.41
CA GLN A 135 -2.74 18.34 -37.69
C GLN A 135 -1.43 17.54 -37.66
N SER A 136 -0.67 17.60 -36.57
CA SER A 136 0.55 16.79 -36.41
C SER A 136 0.26 15.29 -36.52
N LEU A 137 -0.80 14.80 -35.86
CA LEU A 137 -1.22 13.40 -35.97
C LEU A 137 -1.59 13.02 -37.41
N ILE A 138 -2.35 13.87 -38.11
CA ILE A 138 -2.74 13.63 -39.51
C ILE A 138 -1.51 13.58 -40.43
N ARG A 139 -0.53 14.48 -40.25
CA ARG A 139 0.72 14.49 -41.03
C ARG A 139 1.48 13.16 -40.91
N HIS A 140 1.41 12.53 -39.74
CA HIS A 140 2.05 11.24 -39.46
C HIS A 140 1.15 10.02 -39.77
N GLY A 141 -0.01 10.23 -40.40
CA GLY A 141 -0.93 9.17 -40.80
C GLY A 141 -1.73 8.55 -39.63
N PHE A 142 -1.85 9.25 -38.50
CA PHE A 142 -2.67 8.81 -37.38
C PHE A 142 -4.05 9.48 -37.38
N HIS A 143 -5.02 8.81 -36.76
CA HIS A 143 -6.36 9.37 -36.63
C HIS A 143 -6.36 10.66 -35.77
N PRO A 144 -7.10 11.72 -36.16
CA PRO A 144 -7.13 13.00 -35.46
C PRO A 144 -7.53 12.90 -33.97
N SER A 145 -8.37 11.93 -33.62
CA SER A 145 -8.77 11.67 -32.21
C SER A 145 -7.80 10.78 -31.43
N ALA A 146 -6.61 10.50 -31.96
CA ALA A 146 -5.61 9.57 -31.39
C ALA A 146 -6.13 8.14 -31.12
N LYS A 147 -7.24 7.76 -31.75
CA LYS A 147 -7.75 6.39 -31.73
C LYS A 147 -7.02 5.54 -32.77
N GLU A 148 -6.76 4.29 -32.45
CA GLU A 148 -6.09 3.34 -33.33
C GLU A 148 -6.88 2.03 -33.41
N TYR A 149 -6.63 1.31 -34.50
CA TYR A 149 -7.03 -0.09 -34.64
C TYR A 149 -6.05 -0.96 -33.85
N ILE A 150 -6.59 -1.92 -33.09
CA ILE A 150 -5.81 -2.77 -32.19
C ILE A 150 -6.26 -4.21 -32.36
N THR A 151 -5.28 -5.12 -32.35
CA THR A 151 -5.49 -6.57 -32.39
C THR A 151 -5.40 -7.15 -30.99
N SER A 152 -6.29 -8.10 -30.66
CA SER A 152 -6.26 -8.86 -29.41
C SER A 152 -5.04 -9.79 -29.38
N GLY A 153 -4.23 -9.72 -28.33
CA GLY A 153 -3.10 -10.64 -28.13
C GLY A 153 -3.54 -12.08 -27.89
N VAL A 154 -4.70 -12.27 -27.27
CA VAL A 154 -5.22 -13.61 -26.90
C VAL A 154 -5.82 -14.35 -28.09
N THR A 155 -6.65 -13.68 -28.89
CA THR A 155 -7.36 -14.32 -30.03
C THR A 155 -6.66 -14.10 -31.36
N GLY A 156 -5.79 -13.09 -31.47
CA GLY A 156 -5.21 -12.66 -32.75
C GLY A 156 -6.20 -11.94 -33.66
N GLU A 157 -7.46 -11.77 -33.23
CA GLU A 157 -8.49 -11.05 -33.97
C GLU A 157 -8.47 -9.57 -33.64
N ALA A 158 -8.90 -8.76 -34.59
CA ALA A 158 -9.04 -7.34 -34.38
C ALA A 158 -10.22 -6.99 -33.48
N LEU A 159 -10.03 -5.97 -32.65
CA LEU A 159 -11.10 -5.44 -31.83
C LEU A 159 -12.12 -4.70 -32.71
N GLU A 160 -13.41 -4.88 -32.44
CA GLU A 160 -14.52 -4.26 -33.17
C GLU A 160 -14.59 -2.72 -33.03
N CYS A 161 -13.77 -2.14 -32.15
CA CYS A 161 -13.78 -0.71 -31.87
C CYS A 161 -12.37 -0.10 -31.89
N TYR A 162 -12.32 1.19 -32.27
CA TYR A 162 -11.08 1.95 -32.19
C TYR A 162 -10.77 2.33 -30.76
N ILE A 163 -9.56 1.99 -30.31
CA ILE A 163 -9.10 2.21 -28.95
C ILE A 163 -8.32 3.53 -28.89
N PHE A 164 -8.59 4.32 -27.85
CA PHE A 164 -7.85 5.56 -27.62
C PHE A 164 -6.49 5.26 -27.00
N VAL A 165 -5.42 5.68 -27.68
CA VAL A 165 -4.04 5.35 -27.33
C VAL A 165 -3.16 6.58 -27.38
N GLY A 166 -2.30 6.72 -26.37
CA GLY A 166 -1.16 7.62 -26.40
C GLY A 166 -0.37 7.56 -25.10
N PRO A 167 0.85 8.12 -25.10
CA PRO A 167 1.69 8.17 -23.92
C PRO A 167 1.10 9.15 -22.90
N ILE A 168 1.01 8.72 -21.65
CA ILE A 168 0.55 9.54 -20.52
C ILE A 168 1.56 9.40 -19.39
N TYR A 169 1.88 10.50 -18.71
CA TYR A 169 2.78 10.45 -17.59
C TYR A 169 2.11 9.87 -16.33
N TYR A 170 2.58 8.71 -15.90
CA TYR A 170 2.17 8.05 -14.67
C TYR A 170 3.26 8.10 -13.60
N GLN A 171 2.81 8.15 -12.34
CA GLN A 171 3.66 8.22 -11.16
C GLN A 171 3.38 7.01 -10.26
N LYS A 172 4.43 6.26 -9.90
CA LYS A 172 4.35 5.25 -8.84
C LYS A 172 4.27 5.95 -7.49
N LEU A 173 3.27 5.61 -6.68
CA LEU A 173 3.10 6.19 -5.35
C LEU A 173 3.83 5.34 -4.30
N LYS A 174 4.17 5.98 -3.17
CA LYS A 174 4.76 5.30 -2.00
C LYS A 174 3.86 4.23 -1.35
N HIS A 175 2.59 4.16 -1.74
CA HIS A 175 1.62 3.24 -1.17
C HIS A 175 1.76 1.86 -1.82
N MET A 176 2.72 1.08 -1.33
CA MET A 176 2.97 -0.28 -1.79
C MET A 176 2.16 -1.29 -0.97
N VAL A 177 1.74 -2.38 -1.59
CA VAL A 177 0.93 -3.42 -0.93
C VAL A 177 1.71 -4.10 0.21
N MET A 178 3.01 -4.30 0.01
CA MET A 178 3.90 -4.96 0.96
C MET A 178 4.02 -4.21 2.29
N ASP A 179 3.82 -2.89 2.28
CA ASP A 179 3.81 -2.08 3.50
C ASP A 179 2.45 -2.13 4.22
N LYS A 180 1.41 -2.64 3.56
CA LYS A 180 0.04 -2.71 4.10
C LYS A 180 -0.37 -4.10 4.59
N ILE A 181 0.18 -5.16 4.02
CA ILE A 181 -0.16 -6.52 4.45
C ILE A 181 0.21 -6.71 5.92
N HIS A 182 -0.78 -7.13 6.71
CA HIS A 182 -0.63 -7.36 8.14
C HIS A 182 -1.56 -8.48 8.57
N ALA A 183 -1.01 -9.46 9.27
CA ALA A 183 -1.75 -10.58 9.80
C ALA A 183 -1.20 -10.92 11.19
N ARG A 184 -2.11 -11.28 12.10
CA ARG A 184 -1.78 -11.68 13.47
C ARG A 184 -2.61 -12.92 13.80
N SER A 185 -1.94 -13.98 14.22
CA SER A 185 -2.57 -15.13 14.89
C SER A 185 -2.59 -14.89 16.40
N THR A 186 -1.41 -14.95 17.03
CA THR A 186 -1.17 -14.68 18.44
C THR A 186 -0.01 -13.70 18.57
N GLY A 187 -0.03 -12.84 19.57
CA GLY A 187 0.99 -11.80 19.70
C GLY A 187 1.00 -11.15 21.09
N PRO A 188 1.88 -10.16 21.31
CA PRO A 188 1.96 -9.48 22.58
C PRO A 188 0.63 -8.80 22.93
N VAL A 189 0.40 -8.69 24.24
CA VAL A 189 -0.76 -8.03 24.83
C VAL A 189 -0.32 -6.85 25.67
N ASN A 190 -1.21 -5.88 25.81
CA ASN A 190 -0.99 -4.75 26.68
C ASN A 190 -0.99 -5.22 28.15
N GLN A 191 -0.10 -4.68 28.99
CA GLN A 191 0.05 -5.12 30.38
C GLN A 191 -1.18 -4.81 31.23
N LEU A 192 -1.83 -3.66 30.99
CA LEU A 192 -2.98 -3.21 31.76
C LEU A 192 -4.25 -3.99 31.39
N THR A 193 -4.61 -4.00 30.09
CA THR A 193 -5.88 -4.55 29.63
C THR A 193 -5.80 -6.01 29.24
N ARG A 194 -4.61 -6.57 29.08
CA ARG A 194 -4.37 -7.92 28.50
C ARG A 194 -4.93 -8.11 27.10
N GLN A 195 -5.30 -7.03 26.43
CA GLN A 195 -5.78 -7.04 25.05
C GLN A 195 -4.61 -6.98 24.05
N PRO A 196 -4.81 -7.43 22.80
CA PRO A 196 -3.86 -7.23 21.72
C PRO A 196 -3.29 -5.81 21.63
N THR A 197 -1.98 -5.70 21.42
CA THR A 197 -1.31 -4.42 21.11
C THR A 197 -1.85 -3.77 19.84
N GLU A 198 -1.63 -2.46 19.69
CA GLU A 198 -1.95 -1.73 18.45
C GLU A 198 -0.73 -1.63 17.52
N GLY A 199 -0.99 -1.73 16.22
CA GLY A 199 -0.04 -1.38 15.17
C GLY A 199 0.87 -2.53 14.72
N ARG A 200 1.15 -2.56 13.42
CA ARG A 200 1.97 -3.61 12.78
C ARG A 200 3.38 -3.72 13.37
N ALA A 201 4.01 -2.61 13.75
CA ALA A 201 5.38 -2.61 14.29
C ALA A 201 5.51 -3.32 15.66
N LYS A 202 4.38 -3.55 16.34
CA LYS A 202 4.27 -4.25 17.64
C LYS A 202 3.51 -5.57 17.50
N ASP A 203 3.38 -6.10 16.28
CA ASP A 203 2.56 -7.28 15.97
C ASP A 203 1.13 -7.17 16.54
N GLY A 204 0.58 -5.96 16.45
CA GLY A 204 -0.72 -5.61 16.99
C GLY A 204 -1.89 -6.28 16.28
N GLY A 205 -3.03 -6.38 16.95
CA GLY A 205 -4.27 -6.89 16.33
C GLY A 205 -4.97 -5.84 15.48
N LEU A 206 -5.94 -6.28 14.69
CA LEU A 206 -6.95 -5.39 14.13
C LEU A 206 -8.03 -5.14 15.17
N ARG A 207 -8.57 -3.93 15.19
CA ARG A 207 -9.64 -3.56 16.11
C ARG A 207 -10.98 -4.02 15.54
N LEU A 208 -11.72 -4.79 16.34
CA LEU A 208 -13.15 -5.00 16.14
C LEU A 208 -13.88 -3.95 17.01
N GLY A 209 -14.44 -2.93 16.38
CA GLY A 209 -15.11 -1.82 17.05
C GLY A 209 -16.59 -2.06 17.23
N GLU A 210 -17.27 -0.99 17.63
CA GLU A 210 -18.73 -1.00 17.85
C GLU A 210 -19.49 -1.21 16.54
N MET A 211 -19.04 -0.59 15.45
CA MET A 211 -19.67 -0.74 14.14
C MET A 211 -19.57 -2.19 13.64
N GLU A 212 -18.42 -2.84 13.80
CA GLU A 212 -18.25 -4.23 13.39
C GLU A 212 -19.05 -5.19 14.28
N ARG A 213 -19.16 -4.91 15.59
CA ARG A 213 -20.06 -5.64 16.49
C ARG A 213 -21.49 -5.55 16.01
N ASP A 214 -21.97 -4.35 15.67
CA ASP A 214 -23.36 -4.14 15.29
C ASP A 214 -23.70 -4.88 13.98
N CYS A 215 -22.76 -4.97 13.03
CA CYS A 215 -22.91 -5.82 11.85
C CYS A 215 -23.12 -7.30 12.21
N LEU A 216 -22.36 -7.83 13.18
CA LEU A 216 -22.47 -9.22 13.61
C LEU A 216 -23.78 -9.49 14.38
N VAL A 217 -24.24 -8.51 15.18
CA VAL A 217 -25.54 -8.57 15.86
C VAL A 217 -26.68 -8.56 14.85
N ALA A 218 -26.63 -7.68 13.84
CA ALA A 218 -27.64 -7.60 12.79
C ALA A 218 -27.75 -8.91 11.98
N TYR A 219 -26.62 -9.61 11.78
CA TYR A 219 -26.60 -10.92 11.15
C TYR A 219 -27.14 -12.05 12.06
N GLY A 220 -27.20 -11.83 13.38
CA GLY A 220 -27.59 -12.86 14.35
C GLY A 220 -26.48 -13.89 14.66
N ALA A 221 -25.21 -13.57 14.39
CA ALA A 221 -24.08 -14.48 14.61
C ALA A 221 -23.60 -14.47 16.08
N SER A 222 -24.42 -14.99 17.00
CA SER A 222 -24.13 -15.01 18.44
C SER A 222 -22.82 -15.72 18.81
N ASN A 223 -22.56 -16.89 18.23
CA ASN A 223 -21.33 -17.65 18.50
C ASN A 223 -20.08 -16.93 17.98
N LEU A 224 -20.17 -16.27 16.81
CA LEU A 224 -19.05 -15.51 16.24
C LEU A 224 -18.75 -14.26 17.06
N LEU A 225 -19.78 -13.59 17.60
CA LEU A 225 -19.62 -12.48 18.54
C LEU A 225 -18.84 -12.92 19.79
N LEU A 226 -19.22 -14.06 20.39
CA LEU A 226 -18.53 -14.60 21.57
C LEU A 226 -17.09 -14.98 21.26
N GLU A 227 -16.84 -15.63 20.12
CA GLU A 227 -15.49 -15.99 19.69
C GLU A 227 -14.60 -14.75 19.51
N ARG A 228 -15.11 -13.71 18.85
CA ARG A 228 -14.31 -12.54 18.47
C ARG A 228 -14.11 -11.53 19.61
N LEU A 229 -15.14 -11.29 20.42
CA LEU A 229 -15.08 -10.29 21.50
C LEU A 229 -14.55 -10.87 22.82
N MET A 230 -14.60 -12.19 23.03
CA MET A 230 -14.16 -12.81 24.28
C MET A 230 -13.00 -13.79 24.05
N LEU A 231 -13.22 -14.88 23.31
CA LEU A 231 -12.24 -15.97 23.21
C LEU A 231 -10.94 -15.54 22.51
N SER A 232 -11.04 -14.68 21.50
CA SER A 232 -9.90 -14.21 20.69
C SER A 232 -9.18 -12.97 21.27
N SER A 233 -9.63 -12.46 22.41
CA SER A 233 -9.11 -11.22 23.03
C SER A 233 -8.60 -11.51 24.45
N ASP A 234 -9.36 -11.11 25.46
CA ASP A 234 -8.96 -10.97 26.86
C ASP A 234 -9.75 -11.90 27.77
N VAL A 235 -9.87 -13.17 27.37
CA VAL A 235 -10.50 -14.20 28.19
C VAL A 235 -9.84 -14.28 29.56
N PHE A 236 -10.65 -14.17 30.62
CA PHE A 236 -10.18 -14.21 32.00
C PHE A 236 -11.10 -15.10 32.84
N THR A 237 -10.49 -16.04 33.58
CA THR A 237 -11.22 -16.89 34.53
C THR A 237 -11.12 -16.26 35.92
N ALA A 238 -12.26 -16.02 36.54
CA ALA A 238 -12.37 -15.42 37.86
C ALA A 238 -13.19 -16.31 38.79
N SER A 239 -12.81 -16.36 40.06
CA SER A 239 -13.56 -17.09 41.10
C SER A 239 -14.42 -16.11 41.89
N VAL A 240 -15.70 -16.44 42.09
CA VAL A 240 -16.68 -15.60 42.78
C VAL A 240 -17.19 -16.31 44.02
N CYS A 241 -17.18 -15.63 45.17
CA CYS A 241 -17.72 -16.19 46.41
C CYS A 241 -19.25 -16.23 46.42
N ARG A 242 -19.83 -17.39 46.75
CA ARG A 242 -21.29 -17.58 46.78
C ARG A 242 -22.01 -16.80 47.87
N ARG A 243 -21.31 -16.42 48.95
CA ARG A 243 -21.91 -15.67 50.08
C ARG A 243 -21.83 -14.15 49.89
N CYS A 244 -20.66 -13.62 49.52
CA CYS A 244 -20.46 -12.17 49.41
C CYS A 244 -20.52 -11.62 47.97
N GLY A 245 -20.49 -12.47 46.94
CA GLY A 245 -20.50 -12.04 45.53
C GLY A 245 -19.22 -11.35 45.05
N LEU A 246 -18.19 -11.26 45.90
CA LEU A 246 -16.90 -10.65 45.54
C LEU A 246 -15.97 -11.65 44.85
N LEU A 247 -15.04 -11.11 44.06
CA LEU A 247 -13.96 -11.87 43.45
C LEU A 247 -13.01 -12.39 44.54
N SER A 248 -12.80 -13.71 44.58
CA SER A 248 -11.90 -14.35 45.53
C SER A 248 -10.47 -14.41 44.99
N TYR A 249 -9.49 -14.22 45.87
CA TYR A 249 -8.08 -14.48 45.55
C TYR A 249 -7.79 -15.98 45.59
N GLN A 250 -6.62 -16.39 45.09
CA GLN A 250 -6.21 -17.79 44.88
C GLN A 250 -6.31 -18.69 46.14
N ASN A 251 -6.49 -18.13 47.33
CA ASN A 251 -6.59 -18.88 48.59
C ASN A 251 -8.03 -19.01 49.14
N GLY A 252 -9.06 -18.71 48.34
CA GLY A 252 -10.46 -18.80 48.77
C GLY A 252 -10.86 -17.77 49.84
N THR A 253 -9.95 -16.87 50.20
CA THR A 253 -10.20 -15.77 51.12
C THR A 253 -10.90 -14.64 50.37
N CYS A 254 -12.06 -14.28 50.88
CA CYS A 254 -12.75 -13.05 50.55
C CYS A 254 -12.29 -12.00 51.56
N LYS A 255 -12.10 -10.75 51.13
CA LYS A 255 -12.08 -9.64 52.10
C LYS A 255 -13.46 -9.46 52.71
#